data_AF-A0A961SXE1-F1
#
_entry.id   AF-A0A961SXE1-F1
#
_cell.length_a   1.000
_cell.length_b   1.000
_cell.length_c   1.000
_cell.angle_alpha   90.00
_cell.angle_beta   90.00
_cell.angle_gamma   90.00
#
_symmetry.space_group_name_H-M   'P 1'
#
loop_
_entity.id
_entity.type
_entity.pdbx_description
1 polymer ?
#
loop_
_entity_poly.entity_id
_entity_poly.type
_entity_poly.pdbx_seq_one_letter_code
_entity_poly.pdbx_strand_id
1 'polypeptide(L)'
;MPSATEAFSKALEVADDFSSAFDDASFIPVPDDWLIAVSDVVGSRKAIAAGRYKAVNMAGVAMISAVMNALDSRDIPFVFGGDGAALAFAPQERDMIADAMGKTATFASEELDLDLRLAIVPVSKVRADGFDVRVKPVRVSPAVTNFAFNGGGVSHAEKLMKAGEFRIGMAAQGSRPDLEGLSCRWTPIREVGRNIVSLIVEPSPTISAEPFAAIARELVAIGNDGAEQSNPMPRKGPGFKWPPEGLDYEARASRGEKSLPAQRRLLYFVTLIAWLLDRTGIRIGGFDPARYREVTALNTDFRKFQDGLRMTVSLSAEGLSQLTDRLEKLREEKRIRYGICVQESAVLTCYVPSILEDSHMHFLDGAGGGYAEAATNMRE
;
A
#
# COMPACT_ATOMS: atom_id res chain seq x y z
N MET A 1 -6.52 -10.23 -24.49
CA MET A 1 -5.62 -11.30 -23.98
C MET A 1 -5.01 -10.76 -22.71
N PRO A 2 -4.81 -11.57 -21.67
CA PRO A 2 -4.18 -11.10 -20.42
C PRO A 2 -2.83 -10.47 -20.74
N SER A 3 -2.45 -9.45 -19.97
CA SER A 3 -1.14 -8.82 -20.12
C SER A 3 -0.01 -9.82 -19.83
N ALA A 4 1.22 -9.55 -20.28
CA ALA A 4 2.33 -10.47 -20.02
C ALA A 4 2.64 -10.53 -18.52
N THR A 5 2.49 -9.40 -17.83
CA THR A 5 2.58 -9.31 -16.37
C THR A 5 1.50 -10.13 -15.68
N GLU A 6 0.24 -10.02 -16.13
CA GLU A 6 -0.88 -10.79 -15.58
C GLU A 6 -0.67 -12.30 -15.75
N ALA A 7 -0.24 -12.72 -16.94
CA ALA A 7 0.01 -14.13 -17.23
C ALA A 7 1.12 -14.70 -16.34
N PHE A 8 2.19 -13.94 -16.11
CA PHE A 8 3.25 -14.31 -15.16
C PHE A 8 2.70 -14.43 -13.73
N SER A 9 2.01 -13.39 -13.24
CA SER A 9 1.45 -13.37 -11.89
C SER A 9 0.51 -14.54 -11.61
N LYS A 10 -0.38 -14.86 -12.55
CA LYS A 10 -1.34 -15.97 -12.43
C LYS A 10 -0.71 -17.35 -12.48
N ALA A 11 0.51 -17.46 -13.01
CA ALA A 11 1.25 -18.72 -13.05
C ALA A 11 1.98 -19.03 -11.73
N LEU A 12 2.11 -18.04 -10.84
CA LEU A 12 2.77 -18.22 -9.54
C LEU A 12 1.84 -18.90 -8.53
N GLU A 13 2.39 -19.78 -7.72
CA GLU A 13 1.66 -20.39 -6.60
C GLU A 13 1.40 -19.34 -5.51
N VAL A 14 0.13 -19.15 -5.16
CA VAL A 14 -0.29 -18.21 -4.12
C VAL A 14 -0.17 -18.87 -2.76
N ALA A 15 0.64 -18.28 -1.87
CA ALA A 15 0.76 -18.77 -0.52
C ALA A 15 -0.40 -18.30 0.37
N ASP A 16 -0.93 -19.21 1.18
CA ASP A 16 -2.13 -18.98 2.00
C ASP A 16 -1.85 -18.19 3.30
N ASP A 17 -0.61 -18.25 3.78
CA ASP A 17 -0.20 -17.63 5.03
C ASP A 17 0.90 -16.58 4.81
N PHE A 18 0.77 -15.45 5.50
CA PHE A 18 1.74 -14.36 5.45
C PHE A 18 3.12 -14.77 5.96
N SER A 19 3.22 -15.72 6.90
CA SER A 19 4.52 -16.17 7.41
C SER A 19 5.40 -16.81 6.33
N SER A 20 4.79 -17.24 5.23
CA SER A 20 5.47 -17.74 4.05
C SER A 20 6.29 -16.67 3.32
N ALA A 21 5.97 -15.37 3.51
CA ALA A 21 6.75 -14.26 2.98
C ALA A 21 8.13 -14.12 3.63
N PHE A 22 8.37 -14.84 4.73
CA PHE A 22 9.66 -14.88 5.42
C PHE A 22 10.58 -15.98 4.88
N ASP A 23 10.06 -16.90 4.09
CA ASP A 23 10.84 -17.99 3.50
C ASP A 23 11.47 -17.55 2.18
N ASP A 24 12.75 -17.17 2.24
CA ASP A 24 13.52 -16.66 1.09
C ASP A 24 13.54 -17.63 -0.10
N ALA A 25 13.59 -18.95 0.16
CA ALA A 25 13.68 -19.97 -0.88
C ALA A 25 12.42 -20.07 -1.75
N SER A 26 11.30 -19.52 -1.27
CA SER A 26 10.00 -19.59 -1.95
C SER A 26 9.72 -18.39 -2.86
N PHE A 27 10.63 -17.41 -2.92
CA PHE A 27 10.50 -16.27 -3.81
C PHE A 27 10.96 -16.63 -5.23
N ILE A 28 10.19 -16.17 -6.22
CA ILE A 28 10.48 -16.42 -7.63
C ILE A 28 11.12 -15.16 -8.24
N PRO A 29 12.31 -15.25 -8.86
CA PRO A 29 12.91 -14.13 -9.55
C PRO A 29 12.04 -13.69 -10.73
N VAL A 30 11.84 -12.38 -10.88
CA VAL A 30 11.21 -11.84 -12.10
C VAL A 30 12.16 -12.01 -13.29
N PRO A 31 11.66 -12.10 -14.53
CA PRO A 31 12.53 -12.21 -15.71
C PRO A 31 13.51 -11.03 -15.87
N ASP A 32 14.65 -11.26 -16.53
CA ASP A 32 15.75 -10.29 -16.60
C ASP A 32 15.44 -9.03 -17.44
N ASP A 33 14.59 -9.20 -18.44
CA ASP A 33 14.12 -8.14 -19.32
C ASP A 33 12.98 -7.31 -18.73
N TRP A 34 12.53 -7.62 -17.51
CA TRP A 34 11.48 -6.89 -16.81
C TRP A 34 11.95 -5.53 -16.30
N LEU A 35 10.95 -4.73 -15.92
CA LEU A 35 11.10 -3.37 -15.46
C LEU A 35 10.46 -3.23 -14.07
N ILE A 36 10.94 -2.26 -13.30
CA ILE A 36 10.43 -1.88 -11.98
C ILE A 36 9.97 -0.43 -12.06
N ALA A 37 8.69 -0.18 -11.86
CA ALA A 37 8.17 1.17 -11.67
C ALA A 37 8.14 1.50 -10.18
N VAL A 38 8.69 2.65 -9.81
CA VAL A 38 8.71 3.15 -8.43
C VAL A 38 8.19 4.58 -8.35
N SER A 39 7.53 4.92 -7.24
CA SER A 39 7.05 6.26 -6.93
C SER A 39 7.31 6.64 -5.48
N ASP A 40 7.45 7.95 -5.21
CA ASP A 40 7.72 8.52 -3.88
C ASP A 40 7.25 9.99 -3.85
N VAL A 41 6.46 10.38 -2.85
CA VAL A 41 6.03 11.78 -2.67
C VAL A 41 7.16 12.59 -2.08
N VAL A 42 7.65 13.58 -2.84
CA VAL A 42 8.72 14.47 -2.40
C VAL A 42 8.23 15.33 -1.23
N GLY A 43 8.95 15.27 -0.11
CA GLY A 43 8.61 16.04 1.07
C GLY A 43 7.34 15.57 1.78
N SER A 44 6.95 14.30 1.60
CA SER A 44 5.81 13.66 2.26
C SER A 44 5.71 13.99 3.75
N ARG A 45 6.83 13.98 4.48
CA ARG A 45 6.93 14.38 5.89
C ARG A 45 6.29 15.74 6.20
N LYS A 46 6.61 16.77 5.41
CA LYS A 46 6.09 18.13 5.64
C LYS A 46 4.59 18.17 5.39
N ALA A 47 4.12 17.45 4.37
CA ALA A 47 2.70 17.33 4.07
C ALA A 47 1.95 16.58 5.19
N ILE A 48 2.51 15.48 5.68
CA ILE A 48 1.97 14.69 6.80
C ILE A 48 1.89 15.54 8.07
N ALA A 49 2.96 16.25 8.44
CA ALA A 49 2.99 17.15 9.59
C ALA A 49 1.96 18.29 9.48
N ALA A 50 1.59 18.69 8.26
CA ALA A 50 0.52 19.63 7.98
C ALA A 50 -0.89 19.00 7.94
N GLY A 51 -1.04 17.74 8.37
CA GLY A 51 -2.31 17.01 8.39
C GLY A 51 -2.79 16.50 7.03
N ARG A 52 -1.92 16.51 6.00
CA ARG A 52 -2.26 16.11 4.61
C ARG A 52 -1.98 14.63 4.31
N TYR A 53 -1.92 13.76 5.31
CA TYR A 53 -1.66 12.32 5.14
C TYR A 53 -2.61 11.66 4.13
N LYS A 54 -3.90 12.05 4.08
CA LYS A 54 -4.85 11.51 3.07
C LYS A 54 -4.42 11.85 1.65
N ALA A 55 -3.88 13.05 1.41
CA ALA A 55 -3.39 13.42 0.09
C ALA A 55 -2.12 12.63 -0.27
N VAL A 56 -1.23 12.41 0.69
CA VAL A 56 0.00 11.62 0.50
C VAL A 56 -0.32 10.17 0.15
N ASN A 57 -1.17 9.50 0.93
CA ASN A 57 -1.56 8.12 0.65
C ASN A 57 -2.37 8.01 -0.65
N MET A 58 -3.22 9.00 -0.94
CA MET A 58 -3.92 9.09 -2.23
C MET A 58 -2.94 9.14 -3.39
N ALA A 59 -1.88 9.94 -3.32
CA ALA A 59 -0.86 10.01 -4.37
C ALA A 59 -0.11 8.67 -4.54
N GLY A 60 0.22 7.99 -3.44
CA GLY A 60 0.86 6.68 -3.48
C GLY A 60 -0.02 5.60 -4.12
N VAL A 61 -1.28 5.49 -3.72
CA VAL A 61 -2.22 4.51 -4.30
C VAL A 61 -2.69 4.90 -5.69
N ALA A 62 -2.76 6.20 -6.03
CA ALA A 62 -3.12 6.65 -7.37
C ALA A 62 -2.19 6.08 -8.46
N MET A 63 -0.91 5.86 -8.15
CA MET A 63 0.02 5.20 -9.08
C MET A 63 -0.42 3.75 -9.33
N ILE A 64 -0.74 2.99 -8.27
CA ILE A 64 -1.20 1.61 -8.37
C ILE A 64 -2.52 1.54 -9.15
N SER A 65 -3.50 2.37 -8.79
CA SER A 65 -4.81 2.42 -9.45
C SER A 65 -4.71 2.79 -10.92
N ALA A 66 -3.90 3.79 -11.27
CA ALA A 66 -3.70 4.20 -12.65
C ALA A 66 -3.09 3.09 -13.51
N VAL A 67 -2.13 2.34 -12.96
CA VAL A 67 -1.50 1.23 -13.68
C VAL A 67 -2.45 0.04 -13.81
N MET A 68 -3.20 -0.31 -12.76
CA MET A 68 -4.21 -1.37 -12.81
C MET A 68 -5.31 -1.06 -13.84
N ASN A 69 -5.80 0.17 -13.86
CA ASN A 69 -6.83 0.60 -14.82
C ASN A 69 -6.28 0.65 -16.25
N ALA A 70 -5.05 1.11 -16.44
CA ALA A 70 -4.43 1.15 -17.77
C ALA A 70 -4.23 -0.26 -18.35
N LEU A 71 -3.84 -1.23 -17.52
CA LEU A 71 -3.64 -2.63 -17.93
C LEU A 71 -4.91 -3.48 -17.93
N ASP A 72 -6.02 -2.94 -17.40
CA ASP A 72 -7.25 -3.70 -17.10
C ASP A 72 -6.97 -4.98 -16.30
N SER A 73 -6.06 -4.87 -15.32
CA SER A 73 -5.56 -6.04 -14.58
C SER A 73 -5.23 -5.70 -13.13
N ARG A 74 -5.55 -6.64 -12.24
CA ARG A 74 -5.30 -6.55 -10.79
C ARG A 74 -4.14 -7.45 -10.36
N ASP A 75 -3.75 -8.40 -11.20
CA ASP A 75 -2.73 -9.41 -10.92
C ASP A 75 -1.35 -8.88 -11.34
N ILE A 76 -0.92 -7.80 -10.70
CA ILE A 76 0.36 -7.13 -10.94
C ILE A 76 1.18 -7.24 -9.65
N PRO A 77 2.47 -7.63 -9.70
CA PRO A 77 3.31 -7.59 -8.52
C PRO A 77 3.52 -6.14 -8.10
N PHE A 78 2.89 -5.70 -7.00
CA PHE A 78 3.07 -4.38 -6.42
C PHE A 78 3.20 -4.41 -4.90
N VAL A 79 3.80 -3.37 -4.34
CA VAL A 79 3.85 -3.09 -2.90
C VAL A 79 3.62 -1.60 -2.65
N PHE A 80 2.85 -1.29 -1.61
CA PHE A 80 2.56 0.08 -1.19
C PHE A 80 3.37 0.45 0.07
N GLY A 81 4.01 1.62 0.05
CA GLY A 81 4.90 2.10 1.10
C GLY A 81 4.34 3.24 1.97
N GLY A 82 3.09 3.66 1.78
CA GLY A 82 2.50 4.81 2.47
C GLY A 82 2.51 6.08 1.60
N ASP A 83 3.70 6.55 1.24
CA ASP A 83 3.91 7.76 0.43
C ASP A 83 4.42 7.45 -0.99
N GLY A 84 4.36 6.18 -1.39
CA GLY A 84 4.87 5.69 -2.65
C GLY A 84 4.46 4.24 -2.90
N ALA A 85 4.82 3.72 -4.07
CA ALA A 85 4.56 2.36 -4.46
C ALA A 85 5.67 1.84 -5.38
N ALA A 86 5.81 0.52 -5.44
CA ALA A 86 6.65 -0.16 -6.41
C ALA A 86 5.87 -1.28 -7.09
N LEU A 87 6.15 -1.52 -8.37
CA LEU A 87 5.60 -2.66 -9.11
C LEU A 87 6.62 -3.20 -10.12
N ALA A 88 6.56 -4.51 -10.38
CA ALA A 88 7.38 -5.18 -11.40
C ALA A 88 6.50 -5.61 -12.58
N PHE A 89 6.98 -5.42 -13.81
CA PHE A 89 6.16 -5.63 -14.99
C PHE A 89 7.00 -5.95 -16.25
N ALA A 90 6.33 -6.53 -17.24
CA ALA A 90 6.93 -6.96 -18.50
C ALA A 90 7.22 -5.77 -19.44
N PRO A 91 8.30 -5.79 -20.23
CA PRO A 91 8.74 -4.64 -21.02
C PRO A 91 7.73 -4.19 -22.09
N GLN A 92 6.83 -5.06 -22.54
CA GLN A 92 5.78 -4.76 -23.52
C GLN A 92 4.77 -3.72 -22.99
N GLU A 93 4.65 -3.57 -21.67
CA GLU A 93 3.69 -2.69 -21.02
C GLU A 93 4.29 -1.33 -20.64
N ARG A 94 5.59 -1.13 -20.93
CA ARG A 94 6.36 0.06 -20.53
C ARG A 94 5.71 1.37 -20.89
N ASP A 95 5.32 1.54 -22.16
CA ASP A 95 4.85 2.84 -22.62
C ASP A 95 3.48 3.18 -22.03
N MET A 96 2.62 2.18 -21.85
CA MET A 96 1.32 2.32 -21.20
C MET A 96 1.46 2.68 -19.72
N ILE A 97 2.36 2.00 -19.00
CA ILE A 97 2.64 2.29 -17.59
C ILE A 97 3.31 3.65 -17.44
N ALA A 98 4.26 4.01 -18.31
CA ALA A 98 4.93 5.31 -18.27
C ALA A 98 3.94 6.46 -18.51
N ASP A 99 3.00 6.31 -19.44
CA ASP A 99 1.93 7.29 -19.66
C ASP A 99 1.00 7.42 -18.43
N ALA A 100 0.54 6.30 -17.88
CA ALA A 100 -0.27 6.29 -16.66
C ALA A 100 0.46 6.96 -15.48
N MET A 101 1.73 6.63 -15.26
CA MET A 101 2.57 7.24 -14.23
C MET A 101 2.74 8.75 -14.46
N GLY A 102 3.09 9.19 -15.67
CA GLY A 102 3.26 10.60 -16.00
C GLY A 102 1.98 11.42 -15.76
N LYS A 103 0.81 10.86 -16.11
CA LYS A 103 -0.50 11.44 -15.81
C LYS A 103 -0.75 11.52 -14.30
N THR A 104 -0.38 10.48 -13.54
CA THR A 104 -0.49 10.48 -12.08
C THR A 104 0.37 11.54 -11.42
N ALA A 105 1.58 11.82 -11.92
CA ALA A 105 2.36 12.95 -11.41
C ALA A 105 1.70 14.30 -11.71
N THR A 106 1.12 14.49 -12.90
CA THR A 106 0.32 15.68 -13.23
C THR A 106 -0.88 15.83 -12.29
N PHE A 107 -1.59 14.74 -12.01
CA PHE A 107 -2.68 14.73 -11.03
C PHE A 107 -2.20 15.10 -9.61
N ALA A 108 -1.13 14.48 -9.12
CA ALA A 108 -0.59 14.76 -7.79
C ALA A 108 -0.20 16.24 -7.64
N SER A 109 0.41 16.81 -8.67
CA SER A 109 0.79 18.23 -8.68
C SER A 109 -0.42 19.16 -8.71
N GLU A 110 -1.35 18.96 -9.65
CA GLU A 110 -2.45 19.92 -9.88
C GLU A 110 -3.61 19.78 -8.89
N GLU A 111 -3.91 18.55 -8.46
CA GLU A 111 -5.10 18.27 -7.65
C GLU A 111 -4.78 18.05 -6.17
N LEU A 112 -3.58 17.54 -5.89
CA LEU A 112 -3.15 17.25 -4.53
C LEU A 112 -2.09 18.20 -4.02
N ASP A 113 -1.54 19.08 -4.86
CA ASP A 113 -0.43 20.00 -4.52
C ASP A 113 0.73 19.23 -3.84
N LEU A 114 1.13 18.14 -4.50
CA LEU A 114 2.22 17.25 -4.14
C LEU A 114 3.13 16.99 -5.35
N ASP A 115 4.44 16.88 -5.11
CA ASP A 115 5.39 16.44 -6.13
C ASP A 115 5.58 14.93 -6.02
N LEU A 116 5.15 14.18 -7.04
CA LEU A 116 5.27 12.73 -7.11
C LEU A 116 6.47 12.37 -8.00
N ARG A 117 7.53 11.86 -7.37
CA ARG A 117 8.71 11.35 -8.06
C ARG A 117 8.40 9.98 -8.65
N LEU A 118 8.91 9.71 -9.85
CA LEU A 118 8.64 8.51 -10.62
C LEU A 118 9.89 8.05 -11.37
N ALA A 119 10.13 6.73 -11.41
CA ALA A 119 11.14 6.12 -12.28
C ALA A 119 10.73 4.73 -12.77
N ILE A 120 11.26 4.32 -13.92
CA ILE A 120 11.16 2.95 -14.45
C ILE A 120 12.57 2.39 -14.64
N VAL A 121 12.97 1.49 -13.74
CA VAL A 121 14.32 0.92 -13.67
C VAL A 121 14.34 -0.50 -14.27
N PRO A 122 15.27 -0.83 -15.18
CA PRO A 122 15.43 -2.20 -15.66
C PRO A 122 15.91 -3.17 -14.58
N VAL A 123 15.35 -4.38 -14.54
CA VAL A 123 15.79 -5.45 -13.62
C VAL A 123 17.25 -5.83 -13.90
N SER A 124 17.65 -5.88 -15.17
CA SER A 124 19.04 -6.12 -15.57
C SER A 124 20.03 -5.11 -14.97
N LYS A 125 19.65 -3.84 -14.82
CA LYS A 125 20.47 -2.83 -14.14
C LYS A 125 20.55 -3.10 -12.63
N VAL A 126 19.43 -3.45 -12.00
CA VAL A 126 19.40 -3.82 -10.58
C VAL A 126 20.30 -5.03 -10.29
N ARG A 127 20.29 -6.02 -11.18
CA ARG A 127 21.18 -7.19 -11.12
C ARG A 127 22.64 -6.87 -11.37
N ALA A 128 22.93 -5.99 -12.31
CA ALA A 128 24.30 -5.50 -12.54
C ALA A 128 24.87 -4.80 -11.30
N ASP A 129 24.02 -4.20 -10.46
CA ASP A 129 24.40 -3.54 -9.21
C ASP A 129 24.44 -4.50 -7.99
N GLY A 130 24.21 -5.81 -8.21
CA GLY A 130 24.34 -6.85 -7.18
C GLY A 130 23.07 -7.14 -6.37
N PHE A 131 21.91 -6.64 -6.82
CA PHE A 131 20.60 -6.92 -6.20
C PHE A 131 19.75 -7.82 -7.09
N ASP A 132 18.62 -8.31 -6.58
CA ASP A 132 17.63 -9.04 -7.39
C ASP A 132 16.22 -8.56 -7.07
N VAL A 133 15.28 -8.84 -7.97
CA VAL A 133 13.85 -8.64 -7.73
C VAL A 133 13.18 -10.00 -7.79
N ARG A 134 12.75 -10.47 -6.63
CA ARG A 134 12.02 -11.70 -6.48
C ARG A 134 10.68 -11.41 -5.83
N VAL A 135 9.64 -12.08 -6.31
CA VAL A 135 8.27 -11.87 -5.87
C VAL A 135 7.66 -13.15 -5.35
N LYS A 136 6.71 -13.00 -4.43
CA LYS A 136 5.88 -14.10 -3.95
C LYS A 136 4.44 -13.62 -3.75
N PRO A 137 3.44 -14.22 -4.43
CA PRO A 137 2.05 -13.92 -4.14
C PRO A 137 1.65 -14.48 -2.76
N VAL A 138 0.98 -13.66 -1.98
CA VAL A 138 0.52 -13.97 -0.62
C VAL A 138 -0.95 -13.58 -0.51
N ARG A 139 -1.77 -14.54 -0.09
CA ARG A 139 -3.20 -14.35 0.09
C ARG A 139 -3.46 -13.39 1.26
N VAL A 140 -4.25 -12.36 1.01
CA VAL A 140 -4.76 -11.45 2.04
C VAL A 140 -6.14 -11.92 2.49
N SER A 141 -6.98 -12.31 1.53
CA SER A 141 -8.32 -12.86 1.75
C SER A 141 -8.67 -13.85 0.62
N PRO A 142 -9.82 -14.55 0.67
CA PRO A 142 -10.25 -15.39 -0.44
C PRO A 142 -10.37 -14.68 -1.80
N ALA A 143 -10.53 -13.34 -1.80
CA ALA A 143 -10.72 -12.54 -3.01
C ALA A 143 -9.52 -11.66 -3.38
N VAL A 144 -8.52 -11.51 -2.49
CA VAL A 144 -7.38 -10.59 -2.71
C VAL A 144 -6.06 -11.30 -2.43
N THR A 145 -5.14 -11.14 -3.39
CA THR A 145 -3.74 -11.55 -3.29
C THR A 145 -2.87 -10.30 -3.43
N ASN A 146 -1.89 -10.17 -2.54
CA ASN A 146 -0.84 -9.16 -2.63
C ASN A 146 0.50 -9.84 -2.92
N PHE A 147 1.55 -9.06 -3.14
CA PHE A 147 2.88 -9.59 -3.41
C PHE A 147 3.88 -9.16 -2.33
N ALA A 148 4.69 -10.12 -1.90
CA ALA A 148 5.92 -9.87 -1.17
C ALA A 148 7.08 -9.68 -2.16
N PHE A 149 8.01 -8.78 -1.82
CA PHE A 149 9.23 -8.51 -2.58
C PHE A 149 10.47 -8.84 -1.76
N ASN A 150 11.50 -9.38 -2.41
CA ASN A 150 12.77 -9.70 -1.78
C ASN A 150 13.93 -9.64 -2.80
N GLY A 151 15.16 -9.55 -2.31
CA GLY A 151 16.39 -9.45 -3.12
C GLY A 151 17.05 -8.05 -3.13
N GLY A 152 16.48 -7.08 -2.43
CA GLY A 152 17.01 -5.71 -2.31
C GLY A 152 16.73 -4.84 -3.54
N GLY A 153 16.21 -5.40 -4.62
CA GLY A 153 16.09 -4.73 -5.90
C GLY A 153 15.09 -3.58 -5.93
N VAL A 154 13.96 -3.70 -5.23
CA VAL A 154 12.97 -2.61 -5.11
C VAL A 154 13.57 -1.45 -4.32
N SER A 155 14.18 -1.74 -3.17
CA SER A 155 14.85 -0.74 -2.33
C SER A 155 16.01 -0.04 -3.08
N HIS A 156 16.72 -0.77 -3.95
CA HIS A 156 17.74 -0.18 -4.83
C HIS A 156 17.14 0.69 -5.95
N ALA A 157 16.05 0.25 -6.58
CA ALA A 157 15.34 1.04 -7.59
C ALA A 157 14.82 2.38 -7.00
N GLU A 158 14.33 2.37 -5.76
CA GLU A 158 13.97 3.60 -5.05
C GLU A 158 15.16 4.54 -4.84
N LYS A 159 16.35 4.00 -4.53
CA LYS A 159 17.58 4.81 -4.40
C LYS A 159 18.00 5.43 -5.73
N LEU A 160 17.96 4.67 -6.83
CA LEU A 160 18.23 5.16 -8.18
C LEU A 160 17.25 6.28 -8.57
N MET A 161 15.96 6.09 -8.30
CA MET A 161 14.94 7.12 -8.49
C MET A 161 15.27 8.40 -7.69
N LYS A 162 15.61 8.25 -6.40
CA LYS A 162 15.97 9.37 -5.50
C LYS A 162 17.24 10.09 -5.95
N ALA A 163 18.15 9.40 -6.63
CA ALA A 163 19.33 9.98 -7.29
C ALA A 163 19.00 10.69 -8.63
N GLY A 164 17.76 10.58 -9.11
CA GLY A 164 17.31 11.20 -10.37
C GLY A 164 17.52 10.33 -11.61
N GLU A 165 17.92 9.07 -11.45
CA GLU A 165 18.09 8.13 -12.56
C GLU A 165 16.74 7.56 -13.01
N PHE A 166 16.67 7.16 -14.29
CA PHE A 166 15.50 6.49 -14.89
C PHE A 166 14.16 7.24 -14.76
N ARG A 167 14.22 8.57 -14.59
CA ARG A 167 13.07 9.41 -14.28
C ARG A 167 11.99 9.35 -15.36
N ILE A 168 10.73 9.25 -14.91
CA ILE A 168 9.55 9.53 -15.73
C ILE A 168 9.09 10.96 -15.45
N GLY A 169 8.88 11.73 -16.52
CA GLY A 169 8.38 13.09 -16.45
C GLY A 169 6.88 13.16 -16.22
N MET A 170 6.41 14.31 -15.74
CA MET A 170 4.97 14.61 -15.74
C MET A 170 4.43 14.64 -17.17
N ALA A 171 3.19 14.19 -17.35
CA ALA A 171 2.47 14.39 -18.61
C ALA A 171 2.10 15.87 -18.80
N ALA A 172 1.59 16.21 -19.98
CA ALA A 172 1.14 17.56 -20.28
C ALA A 172 0.12 18.08 -19.25
N GLN A 173 0.13 19.39 -18.99
CA GLN A 173 -0.79 20.03 -18.05
C GLN A 173 -2.25 19.67 -18.36
N GLY A 174 -3.04 19.41 -17.33
CA GLY A 174 -4.44 18.98 -17.44
C GLY A 174 -4.63 17.50 -17.81
N SER A 175 -3.56 16.76 -18.11
CA SER A 175 -3.65 15.31 -18.29
C SER A 175 -4.11 14.64 -16.98
N ARG A 176 -4.93 13.61 -17.09
CA ARG A 176 -5.51 12.88 -15.96
C ARG A 176 -5.31 11.38 -16.16
N PRO A 177 -4.87 10.63 -15.14
CA PRO A 177 -4.89 9.18 -15.17
C PRO A 177 -6.33 8.69 -14.98
N ASP A 178 -6.60 7.45 -15.36
CA ASP A 178 -7.80 6.77 -14.93
C ASP A 178 -7.65 6.33 -13.48
N LEU A 179 -8.41 6.93 -12.57
CA LEU A 179 -8.45 6.59 -11.15
C LEU A 179 -9.83 6.08 -10.73
N GLU A 180 -10.61 5.53 -11.67
CA GLU A 180 -11.86 4.85 -11.33
C GLU A 180 -11.59 3.78 -10.25
N GLY A 181 -12.45 3.77 -9.24
CA GLY A 181 -12.33 2.92 -8.05
C GLY A 181 -11.45 3.48 -6.92
N LEU A 182 -10.59 4.47 -7.17
CA LEU A 182 -9.80 5.10 -6.10
C LEU A 182 -10.71 5.92 -5.17
N SER A 183 -10.72 5.58 -3.89
CA SER A 183 -11.59 6.23 -2.90
C SER A 183 -10.98 6.24 -1.49
N CYS A 184 -11.51 7.10 -0.62
CA CYS A 184 -11.15 7.17 0.79
C CYS A 184 -12.36 7.68 1.59
N ARG A 185 -13.32 6.79 1.88
CA ARG A 185 -14.62 7.15 2.46
C ARG A 185 -14.74 6.85 3.96
N TRP A 186 -13.81 6.07 4.49
CA TRP A 186 -13.87 5.57 5.86
C TRP A 186 -13.34 6.58 6.88
N THR A 187 -13.88 6.53 8.09
CA THR A 187 -13.32 7.29 9.21
C THR A 187 -11.98 6.70 9.64
N PRO A 188 -11.03 7.51 10.16
CA PRO A 188 -9.82 6.99 10.79
C PRO A 188 -10.14 5.89 11.81
N ILE A 189 -9.40 4.79 11.72
CA ILE A 189 -9.56 3.64 12.59
C ILE A 189 -8.85 3.93 13.91
N ARG A 190 -9.62 3.94 15.00
CA ARG A 190 -9.15 4.18 16.37
C ARG A 190 -9.61 3.03 17.23
N GLU A 191 -8.75 2.61 18.15
CA GLU A 191 -9.07 1.61 19.15
C GLU A 191 -8.83 2.17 20.55
N VAL A 192 -9.89 2.22 21.37
CA VAL A 192 -9.83 2.84 22.69
C VAL A 192 -8.89 2.04 23.60
N GLY A 193 -7.91 2.73 24.21
CA GLY A 193 -6.96 2.12 25.14
C GLY A 193 -5.81 1.35 24.47
N ARG A 194 -5.67 1.47 23.14
CA ARG A 194 -4.59 0.84 22.36
C ARG A 194 -3.93 1.86 21.45
N ASN A 195 -2.73 1.53 20.97
CA ASN A 195 -1.92 2.36 20.11
C ASN A 195 -1.84 1.74 18.72
N ILE A 196 -1.95 2.56 17.68
CA ILE A 196 -1.63 2.12 16.32
C ILE A 196 -0.12 2.27 16.14
N VAL A 197 0.51 1.23 15.60
CA VAL A 197 1.96 1.16 15.47
C VAL A 197 2.31 0.75 14.05
N SER A 198 2.97 1.64 13.31
CA SER A 198 3.58 1.32 12.02
C SER A 198 5.05 0.95 12.25
N LEU A 199 5.44 -0.23 11.80
CA LEU A 199 6.74 -0.83 12.01
C LEU A 199 7.38 -1.19 10.67
N ILE A 200 8.67 -0.89 10.54
CA ILE A 200 9.55 -1.37 9.47
C ILE A 200 10.71 -2.09 10.14
N VAL A 201 11.01 -3.31 9.71
CA VAL A 201 12.15 -4.10 10.20
C VAL A 201 12.89 -4.71 9.01
N GLU A 202 14.17 -4.42 8.92
CA GLU A 202 15.06 -4.93 7.89
C GLU A 202 16.18 -5.75 8.54
N PRO A 203 16.65 -6.85 7.91
CA PRO A 203 17.81 -7.57 8.40
C PRO A 203 19.04 -6.66 8.32
N SER A 204 19.95 -6.79 9.29
CA SER A 204 21.30 -6.26 9.13
C SER A 204 22.04 -7.00 8.00
N PRO A 205 23.03 -6.38 7.33
CA PRO A 205 23.77 -7.03 6.24
C PRO A 205 24.45 -8.35 6.59
N THR A 206 24.70 -8.61 7.88
CA THR A 206 25.34 -9.82 8.40
C THR A 206 24.35 -10.94 8.73
N ILE A 207 23.05 -10.67 8.68
CA ILE A 207 22.01 -11.64 9.03
C ILE A 207 21.47 -12.28 7.75
N SER A 208 21.56 -13.61 7.69
CA SER A 208 20.99 -14.41 6.62
C SER A 208 19.46 -14.51 6.74
N ALA A 209 18.82 -14.99 5.67
CA ALA A 209 17.37 -15.06 5.57
C ALA A 209 16.70 -15.90 6.67
N GLU A 210 17.23 -17.09 6.99
CA GLU A 210 16.58 -17.99 7.96
C GLU A 210 16.52 -17.41 9.40
N PRO A 211 17.62 -16.89 9.97
CA PRO A 211 17.55 -16.18 11.25
C PRO A 211 16.63 -14.96 11.22
N PHE A 212 16.59 -14.21 10.11
CA PHE A 212 15.66 -13.10 9.97
C PHE A 212 14.21 -13.56 9.92
N ALA A 213 13.92 -14.68 9.25
CA ALA A 213 12.58 -15.26 9.21
C ALA A 213 12.08 -15.65 10.60
N ALA A 214 12.96 -16.20 11.45
CA ALA A 214 12.63 -16.48 12.85
C ALA A 214 12.29 -15.20 13.62
N ILE A 215 13.08 -14.12 13.44
CA ILE A 215 12.81 -12.80 14.04
C ILE A 215 11.47 -12.25 13.55
N ALA A 216 11.20 -12.30 12.24
CA ALA A 216 9.96 -11.76 11.67
C ALA A 216 8.73 -12.49 12.22
N ARG A 217 8.78 -13.83 12.35
CA ARG A 217 7.71 -14.62 12.99
C ARG A 217 7.51 -14.24 14.45
N GLU A 218 8.60 -14.07 15.20
CA GLU A 218 8.57 -13.63 16.59
C GLU A 218 7.90 -12.24 16.72
N LEU A 219 8.30 -11.28 15.90
CA LEU A 219 7.75 -9.92 15.93
C LEU A 219 6.28 -9.86 15.49
N VAL A 220 5.86 -10.71 14.55
CA VAL A 220 4.43 -10.86 14.22
C VAL A 220 3.65 -11.45 15.39
N ALA A 221 4.22 -12.44 16.09
CA ALA A 221 3.57 -13.03 17.25
C ALA A 221 3.41 -12.02 18.40
N ILE A 222 4.43 -11.21 18.68
CA ILE A 222 4.34 -10.09 19.63
C ILE A 222 3.32 -9.05 19.14
N GLY A 223 3.36 -8.73 17.84
CA GLY A 223 2.45 -7.76 17.21
C GLY A 223 0.97 -8.16 17.29
N ASN A 224 0.67 -9.45 17.41
CA ASN A 224 -0.70 -9.93 17.64
C ASN A 224 -1.23 -9.60 19.04
N ASP A 225 -0.35 -9.33 20.02
CA ASP A 225 -0.73 -8.86 21.37
C ASP A 225 -1.86 -9.69 22.01
N GLY A 226 -1.74 -11.02 21.90
CA GLY A 226 -2.72 -11.98 22.43
C GLY A 226 -4.05 -12.07 21.66
N ALA A 227 -4.25 -11.28 20.62
CA ALA A 227 -5.40 -11.37 19.73
C ALA A 227 -5.19 -12.43 18.64
N GLU A 228 -6.30 -12.96 18.10
CA GLU A 228 -6.27 -13.84 16.92
C GLU A 228 -5.65 -13.14 15.69
N GLN A 229 -5.73 -11.80 15.61
CA GLN A 229 -5.10 -11.00 14.55
C GLN A 229 -4.62 -9.64 15.07
N SER A 230 -3.50 -9.15 14.52
CA SER A 230 -2.91 -7.83 14.79
C SER A 230 -3.50 -6.68 13.96
N ASN A 231 -4.44 -6.98 13.07
CA ASN A 231 -5.05 -6.00 12.17
C ASN A 231 -5.87 -4.96 12.99
N PRO A 232 -5.56 -3.65 12.88
CA PRO A 232 -6.31 -2.57 13.55
C PRO A 232 -7.79 -2.50 13.18
N MET A 233 -8.20 -3.16 12.08
CA MET A 233 -9.55 -3.11 11.57
C MET A 233 -10.55 -3.82 12.50
N PRO A 234 -11.68 -3.17 12.86
CA PRO A 234 -12.75 -3.84 13.59
C PRO A 234 -13.32 -5.01 12.78
N ARG A 235 -13.69 -6.11 13.46
CA ARG A 235 -14.30 -7.30 12.80
C ARG A 235 -15.53 -6.97 11.94
N LYS A 236 -16.32 -5.96 12.34
CA LYS A 236 -17.52 -5.48 11.61
C LYS A 236 -17.19 -4.42 10.53
N GLY A 237 -15.92 -4.25 10.19
CA GLY A 237 -15.45 -3.25 9.25
C GLY A 237 -15.27 -1.83 9.83
N PRO A 238 -14.72 -0.92 9.02
CA PRO A 238 -14.33 0.42 9.45
C PRO A 238 -15.53 1.34 9.66
N GLY A 239 -15.43 2.34 10.52
CA GLY A 239 -16.51 3.32 10.71
C GLY A 239 -16.82 4.13 9.44
N PHE A 240 -18.10 4.49 9.27
CA PHE A 240 -18.56 5.36 8.18
C PHE A 240 -19.37 6.53 8.73
N LYS A 241 -18.93 7.75 8.43
CA LYS A 241 -19.63 8.99 8.81
C LYS A 241 -19.95 9.78 7.56
N TRP A 242 -21.08 10.48 7.58
CA TRP A 242 -21.48 11.38 6.50
C TRP A 242 -21.47 12.84 6.99
N PRO A 243 -20.89 13.78 6.23
CA PRO A 243 -20.17 13.54 4.97
C PRO A 243 -18.81 12.84 5.19
N PRO A 244 -18.31 12.04 4.22
CA PRO A 244 -17.04 11.35 4.35
C PRO A 244 -15.86 12.32 4.39
N GLU A 245 -14.92 12.08 5.31
CA GLU A 245 -13.67 12.81 5.35
C GLU A 245 -12.79 12.42 4.14
N GLY A 246 -12.43 13.38 3.29
CA GLY A 246 -11.62 13.10 2.10
C GLY A 246 -12.44 12.91 0.81
N LEU A 247 -13.76 13.11 0.85
CA LEU A 247 -14.62 13.12 -0.34
C LEU A 247 -14.13 14.11 -1.42
N ASP A 248 -13.47 15.21 -1.01
CA ASP A 248 -12.87 16.15 -1.96
C ASP A 248 -11.76 15.51 -2.80
N TYR A 249 -10.89 14.73 -2.17
CA TYR A 249 -9.81 14.03 -2.88
C TYR A 249 -10.38 12.98 -3.83
N GLU A 250 -11.42 12.25 -3.41
CA GLU A 250 -12.13 11.31 -4.28
C GLU A 250 -12.80 12.02 -5.47
N ALA A 251 -13.42 13.19 -5.23
CA ALA A 251 -14.01 13.99 -6.31
C ALA A 251 -12.96 14.46 -7.31
N ARG A 252 -11.76 14.81 -6.86
CA ARG A 252 -10.64 15.19 -7.73
C ARG A 252 -10.09 14.01 -8.53
N ALA A 253 -9.97 12.85 -7.91
CA ALA A 253 -9.49 11.63 -8.55
C ALA A 253 -10.49 11.11 -9.61
N SER A 254 -11.78 11.11 -9.28
CA SER A 254 -12.83 10.47 -10.10
C SER A 254 -13.57 11.40 -11.07
N ARG A 255 -13.20 12.70 -11.17
CA ARG A 255 -13.97 13.65 -12.00
C ARG A 255 -13.88 13.39 -13.49
N GLY A 256 -12.81 12.76 -13.98
CA GLY A 256 -12.55 12.65 -15.41
C GLY A 256 -12.70 14.03 -16.10
N GLU A 257 -13.55 14.10 -17.12
CA GLU A 257 -13.87 15.33 -17.84
C GLU A 257 -14.90 16.24 -17.14
N LYS A 258 -15.56 15.76 -16.09
CA LYS A 258 -16.59 16.54 -15.38
C LYS A 258 -15.94 17.70 -14.61
N SER A 259 -16.71 18.77 -14.45
CA SER A 259 -16.32 19.85 -13.55
C SER A 259 -16.29 19.35 -12.09
N LEU A 260 -15.31 19.81 -11.31
CA LEU A 260 -15.16 19.41 -9.91
C LEU A 260 -16.43 19.65 -9.07
N PRO A 261 -17.16 20.78 -9.20
CA PRO A 261 -18.42 20.95 -8.48
C PRO A 261 -19.50 19.93 -8.86
N ALA A 262 -19.59 19.54 -10.13
CA ALA A 262 -20.55 18.53 -10.57
C ALA A 262 -20.21 17.15 -9.99
N GLN A 263 -18.93 16.76 -10.04
CA GLN A 263 -18.48 15.49 -9.46
C GLN A 263 -18.67 15.46 -7.95
N ARG A 264 -18.35 16.56 -7.24
CA ARG A 264 -18.62 16.69 -5.80
C ARG A 264 -20.10 16.44 -5.48
N ARG A 265 -21.02 17.11 -6.18
CA ARG A 265 -22.48 16.94 -5.95
C ARG A 265 -22.92 15.50 -6.16
N LEU A 266 -22.45 14.87 -7.24
CA LEU A 266 -22.73 13.46 -7.52
C LEU A 266 -22.23 12.57 -6.37
N LEU A 267 -20.98 12.74 -5.94
CA LEU A 267 -20.41 11.95 -4.85
C LEU A 267 -21.10 12.20 -3.50
N TYR A 268 -21.49 13.43 -3.17
CA TYR A 268 -22.28 13.69 -1.96
C TYR A 268 -23.61 12.92 -1.98
N PHE A 269 -24.29 12.89 -3.12
CA PHE A 269 -25.52 12.13 -3.30
C PHE A 269 -25.29 10.61 -3.19
N VAL A 270 -24.30 10.07 -3.91
CA VAL A 270 -23.97 8.63 -3.88
C VAL A 270 -23.57 8.19 -2.47
N THR A 271 -22.73 8.95 -1.79
CA THR A 271 -22.28 8.63 -0.42
C THR A 271 -23.36 8.82 0.63
N LEU A 272 -24.33 9.73 0.41
CA LEU A 272 -25.52 9.84 1.26
C LEU A 272 -26.38 8.58 1.16
N ILE A 273 -26.62 8.09 -0.07
CA ILE A 273 -27.32 6.81 -0.29
C ILE A 273 -26.54 5.68 0.38
N ALA A 274 -25.24 5.57 0.14
CA ALA A 274 -24.41 4.53 0.77
C ALA A 274 -24.49 4.58 2.30
N TRP A 275 -24.48 5.78 2.89
CA TRP A 275 -24.60 5.96 4.34
C TRP A 275 -25.98 5.56 4.87
N LEU A 276 -27.06 5.88 4.14
CA LEU A 276 -28.42 5.43 4.49
C LEU A 276 -28.53 3.89 4.44
N LEU A 277 -27.96 3.26 3.42
CA LEU A 277 -27.94 1.79 3.31
C LEU A 277 -27.14 1.16 4.45
N ASP A 278 -25.96 1.73 4.78
CA ASP A 278 -25.15 1.28 5.91
C ASP A 278 -25.90 1.40 7.24
N ARG A 279 -26.58 2.53 7.46
CA ARG A 279 -27.30 2.80 8.72
C ARG A 279 -28.55 1.94 8.90
N THR A 280 -29.23 1.62 7.81
CA THR A 280 -30.50 0.86 7.79
C THR A 280 -30.29 -0.64 7.62
N GLY A 281 -29.14 -1.07 7.09
CA GLY A 281 -28.86 -2.47 6.74
C GLY A 281 -29.63 -2.96 5.51
N ILE A 282 -30.26 -2.05 4.73
CA ILE A 282 -31.05 -2.42 3.56
C ILE A 282 -30.11 -2.89 2.44
N ARG A 283 -30.41 -4.05 1.87
CA ARG A 283 -29.75 -4.59 0.68
C ARG A 283 -30.44 -4.07 -0.57
N ILE A 284 -29.67 -3.66 -1.58
CA ILE A 284 -30.20 -3.22 -2.88
C ILE A 284 -29.44 -3.94 -4.00
N GLY A 285 -30.19 -4.66 -4.85
CA GLY A 285 -29.59 -5.48 -5.90
C GLY A 285 -28.62 -6.51 -5.30
N GLY A 286 -27.38 -6.53 -5.80
CA GLY A 286 -26.31 -7.36 -5.25
C GLY A 286 -25.53 -6.75 -4.09
N PHE A 287 -25.83 -5.51 -3.68
CA PHE A 287 -25.07 -4.82 -2.63
C PHE A 287 -25.61 -5.12 -1.23
N ASP A 288 -24.73 -5.63 -0.37
CA ASP A 288 -24.95 -5.81 1.06
C ASP A 288 -23.94 -4.94 1.85
N PRO A 289 -24.39 -3.88 2.55
CA PRO A 289 -23.49 -2.98 3.28
C PRO A 289 -22.74 -3.68 4.43
N ALA A 290 -23.35 -4.68 5.08
CA ALA A 290 -22.70 -5.41 6.16
C ALA A 290 -21.57 -6.29 5.62
N ARG A 291 -21.84 -7.02 4.53
CA ARG A 291 -20.81 -7.81 3.82
C ARG A 291 -19.70 -6.91 3.32
N TYR A 292 -20.02 -5.79 2.67
CA TYR A 292 -19.03 -4.86 2.12
C TYR A 292 -18.04 -4.37 3.19
N ARG A 293 -18.53 -4.10 4.41
CA ARG A 293 -17.69 -3.69 5.55
C ARG A 293 -16.83 -4.82 6.09
N GLU A 294 -17.38 -6.02 6.21
CA GLU A 294 -16.63 -7.21 6.64
C GLU A 294 -15.50 -7.53 5.66
N VAL A 295 -15.80 -7.56 4.35
CA VAL A 295 -14.80 -7.79 3.30
C VAL A 295 -13.76 -6.67 3.27
N THR A 296 -14.15 -5.42 3.53
CA THR A 296 -13.18 -4.32 3.67
C THR A 296 -12.14 -4.60 4.76
N ALA A 297 -12.56 -5.10 5.94
CA ALA A 297 -11.63 -5.47 7.00
C ALA A 297 -10.74 -6.67 6.63
N LEU A 298 -11.29 -7.66 5.93
CA LEU A 298 -10.56 -8.85 5.48
C LEU A 298 -9.50 -8.52 4.43
N ASN A 299 -9.79 -7.62 3.50
CA ASN A 299 -8.94 -7.27 2.37
C ASN A 299 -7.90 -6.19 2.70
N THR A 300 -7.65 -5.93 3.99
CA THR A 300 -6.74 -4.87 4.43
C THR A 300 -5.30 -5.37 4.47
N ASP A 301 -4.37 -4.63 3.86
CA ASP A 301 -2.96 -5.00 3.72
C ASP A 301 -2.07 -4.61 4.93
N PHE A 302 -2.55 -4.82 6.15
CA PHE A 302 -1.89 -4.36 7.37
C PHE A 302 -0.49 -4.98 7.63
N ARG A 303 -0.11 -6.03 6.88
CA ARG A 303 1.22 -6.65 6.86
C ARG A 303 1.73 -6.74 5.43
N LYS A 304 3.01 -6.42 5.23
CA LYS A 304 3.70 -6.40 3.93
C LYS A 304 5.13 -6.90 4.11
N PHE A 305 5.72 -7.40 3.04
CA PHE A 305 7.14 -7.79 3.03
C PHE A 305 7.81 -7.22 1.78
N GLN A 306 8.81 -6.36 1.98
CA GLN A 306 9.68 -5.83 0.92
C GLN A 306 11.09 -5.73 1.51
N ASP A 307 11.93 -6.73 1.24
CA ASP A 307 13.28 -6.88 1.82
C ASP A 307 13.31 -6.92 3.36
N GLY A 308 12.15 -7.03 4.00
CA GLY A 308 11.95 -6.77 5.41
C GLY A 308 10.46 -6.73 5.77
N LEU A 309 10.16 -6.89 7.05
CA LEU A 309 8.81 -6.89 7.59
C LEU A 309 8.30 -5.45 7.71
N ARG A 310 7.13 -5.18 7.14
CA ARG A 310 6.36 -3.96 7.38
C ARG A 310 5.00 -4.33 7.94
N MET A 311 4.56 -3.68 9.01
CA MET A 311 3.21 -3.88 9.53
C MET A 311 2.65 -2.65 10.23
N THR A 312 1.34 -2.44 10.12
CA THR A 312 0.59 -1.45 10.90
C THR A 312 -0.40 -2.20 11.78
N VAL A 313 -0.16 -2.20 13.08
CA VAL A 313 -0.85 -3.07 14.06
C VAL A 313 -1.42 -2.25 15.22
N SER A 314 -2.40 -2.82 15.92
CA SER A 314 -2.97 -2.24 17.14
C SER A 314 -2.40 -2.97 18.35
N LEU A 315 -1.77 -2.25 19.28
CA LEU A 315 -1.12 -2.82 20.47
C LEU A 315 -1.65 -2.20 21.76
N SER A 316 -1.81 -3.02 22.78
CA SER A 316 -1.90 -2.55 24.16
C SER A 316 -0.63 -1.81 24.58
N ALA A 317 -0.68 -1.07 25.69
CA ALA A 317 0.51 -0.45 26.26
C ALA A 317 1.59 -1.49 26.61
N GLU A 318 1.17 -2.66 27.08
CA GLU A 318 2.08 -3.78 27.40
C GLU A 318 2.70 -4.37 26.12
N GLY A 319 1.89 -4.69 25.10
CA GLY A 319 2.35 -5.20 23.83
C GLY A 319 3.30 -4.23 23.10
N LEU A 320 3.03 -2.92 23.18
CA LEU A 320 3.95 -1.89 22.67
C LEU A 320 5.28 -1.88 23.41
N SER A 321 5.28 -2.01 24.74
CA SER A 321 6.52 -2.12 25.53
C SER A 321 7.29 -3.37 25.13
N GLN A 322 6.64 -4.54 25.11
CA GLN A 322 7.26 -5.82 24.75
C GLN A 322 7.86 -5.78 23.33
N LEU A 323 7.13 -5.22 22.36
CA LEU A 323 7.63 -5.06 21.00
C LEU A 323 8.84 -4.14 20.96
N THR A 324 8.78 -2.98 21.63
CA THR A 324 9.87 -2.00 21.63
C THR A 324 11.12 -2.55 22.30
N ASP A 325 10.98 -3.18 23.46
CA ASP A 325 12.09 -3.81 24.19
C ASP A 325 12.75 -4.92 23.35
N ARG A 326 11.93 -5.70 22.64
CA ARG A 326 12.46 -6.75 21.76
C ARG A 326 13.21 -6.19 20.56
N LEU A 327 12.68 -5.14 19.92
CA LEU A 327 13.33 -4.46 18.81
C LEU A 327 14.66 -3.84 19.23
N GLU A 328 14.71 -3.15 20.37
CA GLU A 328 15.95 -2.57 20.90
C GLU A 328 16.99 -3.64 21.20
N LYS A 329 16.61 -4.75 21.82
CA LYS A 329 17.53 -5.87 22.05
C LYS A 329 18.10 -6.44 20.74
N LEU A 330 17.25 -6.66 19.74
CA LEU A 330 17.70 -7.17 18.43
C LEU A 330 18.62 -6.18 17.70
N ARG A 331 18.39 -4.87 17.87
CA ARG A 331 19.25 -3.79 17.35
C ARG A 331 20.60 -3.74 18.08
N GLU A 332 20.61 -3.84 19.41
CA GLU A 332 21.85 -3.92 20.21
C GLU A 332 22.69 -5.15 19.84
N GLU A 333 22.03 -6.28 19.55
CA GLU A 333 22.64 -7.49 18.98
C GLU A 333 23.10 -7.33 17.51
N LYS A 334 22.84 -6.17 16.88
CA LYS A 334 23.11 -5.84 15.47
C LYS A 334 22.45 -6.78 14.47
N ARG A 335 21.31 -7.35 14.82
CA ARG A 335 20.59 -8.34 13.98
C ARG A 335 19.61 -7.70 13.01
N ILE A 336 19.05 -6.57 13.39
CA ILE A 336 18.08 -5.84 12.59
C ILE A 336 18.37 -4.35 12.61
N ARG A 337 17.83 -3.66 11.61
CA ARG A 337 17.55 -2.22 11.66
C ARG A 337 16.04 -2.07 11.67
N TYR A 338 15.52 -1.11 12.42
CA TYR A 338 14.07 -0.95 12.51
C TYR A 338 13.64 0.49 12.69
N GLY A 339 12.44 0.79 12.22
CA GLY A 339 11.78 2.07 12.36
C GLY A 339 10.39 1.86 12.92
N ILE A 340 9.97 2.71 13.87
CA ILE A 340 8.68 2.60 14.54
C ILE A 340 8.01 3.97 14.61
N CYS A 341 6.71 4.01 14.32
CA CYS A 341 5.86 5.18 14.48
C CYS A 341 4.61 4.78 15.31
N VAL A 342 4.45 5.41 16.47
CA VAL A 342 3.28 5.23 17.34
C VAL A 342 2.33 6.38 17.13
N GLN A 343 1.05 6.08 16.91
CA GLN A 343 0.04 7.06 16.52
C GLN A 343 -1.37 6.67 17.01
N GLU A 344 -2.28 7.64 17.00
CA GLU A 344 -3.64 7.45 17.54
C GLU A 344 -4.60 6.71 16.60
N SER A 345 -4.30 6.68 15.29
CA SER A 345 -5.21 6.09 14.31
C SER A 345 -4.52 5.57 13.06
N ALA A 346 -5.16 4.60 12.40
CA ALA A 346 -4.83 4.14 11.06
C ALA A 346 -5.84 4.69 10.05
N VAL A 347 -5.45 4.75 8.78
CA VAL A 347 -6.24 5.28 7.68
C VAL A 347 -6.20 4.31 6.51
N LEU A 348 -7.32 4.26 5.78
CA LEU A 348 -7.45 3.47 4.57
C LEU A 348 -7.39 4.36 3.35
N THR A 349 -6.67 3.91 2.34
CA THR A 349 -6.86 4.33 0.95
C THR A 349 -7.35 3.12 0.18
N CYS A 350 -8.43 3.26 -0.58
CA CYS A 350 -9.17 2.13 -1.11
C CYS A 350 -9.11 2.14 -2.64
N TYR A 351 -8.96 0.96 -3.24
CA TYR A 351 -9.20 0.74 -4.65
C TYR A 351 -10.39 -0.22 -4.81
N VAL A 352 -11.50 0.31 -5.30
CA VAL A 352 -12.82 -0.34 -5.36
C VAL A 352 -13.39 -0.22 -6.79
N PRO A 353 -12.92 -1.02 -7.75
CA PRO A 353 -13.44 -0.99 -9.13
C PRO A 353 -14.93 -1.30 -9.21
N SER A 354 -15.40 -2.18 -8.32
CA SER A 354 -16.80 -2.57 -8.21
C SER A 354 -17.19 -2.72 -6.75
N ILE A 355 -18.34 -2.16 -6.39
CA ILE A 355 -18.94 -2.35 -5.04
C ILE A 355 -19.68 -3.69 -4.91
N LEU A 356 -19.83 -4.43 -6.01
CA LEU A 356 -20.51 -5.72 -6.07
C LEU A 356 -19.54 -6.90 -6.02
N GLU A 357 -18.24 -6.64 -6.17
CA GLU A 357 -17.18 -7.63 -6.11
C GLU A 357 -16.43 -7.53 -4.78
N ASP A 358 -16.11 -8.68 -4.21
CA ASP A 358 -15.35 -8.77 -2.96
C ASP A 358 -13.83 -8.54 -3.17
N SER A 359 -13.37 -8.25 -4.38
CA SER A 359 -11.95 -8.09 -4.73
C SER A 359 -11.41 -6.66 -4.57
N HIS A 360 -12.13 -5.81 -3.85
CA HIS A 360 -11.68 -4.47 -3.50
C HIS A 360 -10.48 -4.49 -2.53
N MET A 361 -9.47 -3.66 -2.81
CA MET A 361 -8.20 -3.64 -2.06
C MET A 361 -8.15 -2.43 -1.13
N HIS A 362 -7.66 -2.64 0.10
CA HIS A 362 -7.61 -1.57 1.10
C HIS A 362 -6.21 -1.44 1.69
N PHE A 363 -5.60 -0.30 1.41
CA PHE A 363 -4.25 0.06 1.81
C PHE A 363 -4.28 0.73 3.18
N LEU A 364 -3.78 0.03 4.20
CA LEU A 364 -3.71 0.53 5.57
C LEU A 364 -2.34 1.12 5.87
N ASP A 365 -2.37 2.35 6.36
CA ASP A 365 -1.21 3.01 6.93
C ASP A 365 -1.60 3.87 8.13
N GLY A 366 -0.59 4.37 8.84
CA GLY A 366 -0.73 5.27 9.96
C GLY A 366 -1.18 6.69 9.60
N ALA A 367 -2.11 7.26 10.38
CA ALA A 367 -2.51 8.65 10.19
C ALA A 367 -1.44 9.66 10.66
N GLY A 368 -0.54 9.24 11.55
CA GLY A 368 0.57 10.05 12.09
C GLY A 368 1.81 10.07 11.20
N GLY A 369 1.71 9.58 9.96
CA GLY A 369 2.82 9.46 9.02
C GLY A 369 3.28 8.03 8.77
N GLY A 370 2.80 7.08 9.58
CA GLY A 370 2.82 5.66 9.24
C GLY A 370 4.20 5.15 8.85
N TYR A 371 4.27 4.46 7.71
CA TYR A 371 5.53 3.93 7.18
C TYR A 371 6.55 5.02 6.82
N ALA A 372 6.12 6.19 6.32
CA ALA A 372 7.04 7.27 5.99
C ALA A 372 7.76 7.83 7.24
N GLU A 373 7.03 7.94 8.36
CA GLU A 373 7.60 8.35 9.65
C GLU A 373 8.44 7.21 10.27
N ALA A 374 7.99 5.95 10.18
CA ALA A 374 8.78 4.81 10.63
C ALA A 374 10.12 4.71 9.87
N ALA A 375 10.13 4.87 8.54
CA ALA A 375 11.33 4.87 7.71
C ALA A 375 12.30 5.99 8.08
N THR A 376 11.76 7.12 8.54
CA THR A 376 12.55 8.26 9.02
C THR A 376 13.22 7.97 10.36
N ASN A 377 12.51 7.27 11.23
CA ASN A 377 12.97 6.87 12.56
C ASN A 377 13.72 5.55 12.55
N MET A 378 14.24 5.12 11.39
CA MET A 378 15.07 3.92 11.26
C MET A 378 16.30 4.05 12.16
N ARG A 379 16.46 3.08 13.06
CA ARG A 379 17.57 2.93 13.98
C ARG A 379 18.48 1.81 13.47
N GLU A 380 19.79 2.06 13.56
CA GLU A 380 20.85 1.13 13.16
C GLU A 380 21.46 0.35 14.34
#